data_AF-A0A3D2MCB5-F1
#
_entry.id   AF-A0A3D2MCB5-F1
#
_cell.length_a   1.000
_cell.length_b   1.000
_cell.length_c   1.000
_cell.angle_alpha   90.00
_cell.angle_beta   90.00
_cell.angle_gamma   90.00
#
_symmetry.space_group_name_H-M   'P 1'
#
loop_
_entity.id
_entity.type
_entity.pdbx_description
1 polymer ?
#
loop_
_entity_poly.entity_id
_entity_poly.type
_entity_poly.pdbx_seq_one_letter_code
_entity_poly.pdbx_strand_id
1 'polypeptide(L)'
;MKKIISLIMIAILTIFMVGCSSKNQTFYKNQLNIISDSNDVYVIALTNRDEISHYSMYKLKEYDEYEKLYDLPVSSNQAIENHHILWDNDKFYLIYYNIIGYNADTGEELYRAKDKITPTDDDEICNTSTNIRRIYGKDNKYIYYNYYCVNNQKEYYARITPDLKNIEKIEKSDIPSNLIN
;
A
#
# COMPACT_ATOMS: atom_id res chain seq x y z
N MET A 1 32.91 -22.51 -49.50
CA MET A 1 33.39 -21.91 -48.24
C MET A 1 32.80 -20.51 -47.97
N LYS A 2 32.81 -19.55 -48.90
CA LYS A 2 32.27 -18.19 -48.68
C LYS A 2 30.78 -18.12 -48.28
N LYS A 3 29.92 -19.00 -48.81
CA LYS A 3 28.47 -19.03 -48.48
C LYS A 3 28.16 -19.52 -47.06
N ILE A 4 28.98 -20.41 -46.50
CA ILE A 4 28.79 -20.97 -45.16
C ILE A 4 29.17 -19.93 -44.09
N ILE A 5 30.26 -19.18 -44.32
CA ILE A 5 30.71 -18.11 -43.42
C ILE A 5 29.68 -16.98 -43.33
N SER A 6 29.05 -16.62 -44.46
CA SER A 6 28.00 -15.60 -44.48
C SER A 6 26.74 -16.02 -43.72
N LEU A 7 26.39 -17.32 -43.73
CA LEU A 7 25.24 -17.87 -43.00
C LEU A 7 25.47 -17.90 -41.49
N ILE A 8 26.70 -18.22 -41.06
CA ILE A 8 27.09 -18.19 -39.65
C ILE A 8 27.08 -16.74 -39.12
N MET A 9 27.56 -15.76 -39.90
CA MET A 9 27.52 -14.34 -39.51
C MET A 9 26.09 -13.80 -39.34
N ILE A 10 25.15 -14.19 -40.20
CA ILE A 10 23.74 -13.77 -40.09
C ILE A 10 23.07 -14.41 -38.87
N ALA A 11 23.36 -15.69 -38.59
CA ALA A 11 22.83 -16.38 -37.41
C ALA A 11 23.38 -15.82 -36.09
N ILE A 12 24.64 -15.36 -36.05
CA ILE A 12 25.20 -14.71 -34.87
C ILE A 12 24.57 -13.31 -34.69
N LEU A 13 24.34 -12.56 -35.76
CA LEU A 13 23.69 -11.24 -35.70
C LEU A 13 22.26 -11.29 -35.16
N THR A 14 21.50 -12.35 -35.48
CA THR A 14 20.12 -12.49 -35.01
C THR A 14 20.03 -12.94 -33.55
N ILE A 15 21.02 -13.67 -33.02
CA ILE A 15 21.07 -14.07 -31.60
C ILE A 15 21.32 -12.86 -30.69
N PHE A 16 22.07 -11.85 -31.14
CA PHE A 16 22.29 -10.61 -30.38
C PHE A 16 21.07 -9.66 -30.35
N MET A 17 20.07 -9.84 -31.23
CA MET A 17 18.83 -9.04 -31.21
C MET A 17 17.71 -9.64 -30.36
N VAL A 18 17.84 -10.89 -29.87
CA VAL A 18 16.84 -11.50 -28.97
C VAL A 18 17.08 -11.14 -27.50
N GLY A 19 18.15 -10.40 -27.20
CA GLY A 19 18.32 -9.69 -25.94
C GLY A 19 17.46 -8.43 -25.89
N CYS A 20 16.15 -8.56 -26.13
CA CYS A 20 15.19 -7.52 -25.78
C CYS A 20 15.19 -7.46 -24.26
N SER A 21 16.12 -6.67 -23.70
CA SER A 21 16.13 -6.34 -22.29
C SER A 21 14.75 -5.76 -21.99
N SER A 22 13.91 -6.52 -21.31
CA SER A 22 12.66 -6.04 -20.75
C SER A 22 13.01 -5.09 -19.61
N LYS A 23 13.58 -3.93 -19.94
CA LYS A 23 13.66 -2.84 -18.99
C LYS A 23 12.21 -2.51 -18.66
N ASN A 24 11.86 -2.65 -17.39
CA ASN A 24 10.56 -2.22 -16.90
C ASN A 24 10.35 -0.78 -17.37
N GLN A 25 9.17 -0.54 -17.93
CA GLN A 25 8.79 0.79 -18.39
C GLN A 25 8.83 1.76 -17.21
N THR A 26 9.46 2.91 -17.43
CA THR A 26 9.51 4.01 -16.47
C THR A 26 8.56 5.14 -16.87
N PHE A 27 8.18 5.93 -15.87
CA PHE A 27 7.17 6.98 -15.97
C PHE A 27 7.64 8.21 -15.19
N TYR A 28 7.49 9.40 -15.76
CA TYR A 28 7.73 10.62 -14.99
C TYR A 28 6.59 10.87 -13.99
N LYS A 29 6.89 11.47 -12.84
CA LYS A 29 5.93 11.76 -11.76
C LYS A 29 4.65 12.45 -12.25
N ASN A 30 4.80 13.42 -13.16
CA ASN A 30 3.68 14.18 -13.74
C ASN A 30 2.78 13.36 -14.69
N GLN A 31 3.20 12.15 -15.08
CA GLN A 31 2.41 11.21 -15.87
C GLN A 31 1.61 10.25 -14.98
N LEU A 32 1.91 10.19 -13.69
CA LEU A 32 1.25 9.30 -12.73
C LEU A 32 0.12 10.03 -12.00
N ASN A 33 -1.03 9.37 -11.91
CA ASN A 33 -2.12 9.83 -11.06
C ASN A 33 -1.91 9.32 -9.62
N ILE A 34 -1.01 10.00 -8.89
CA ILE A 34 -0.58 9.60 -7.55
C ILE A 34 -1.70 9.83 -6.54
N ILE A 35 -2.02 8.78 -5.78
CA ILE A 35 -2.99 8.78 -4.68
C ILE A 35 -2.30 8.94 -3.33
N SER A 36 -1.09 8.37 -3.20
CA SER A 36 -0.31 8.44 -1.97
C SER A 36 1.17 8.25 -2.27
N ASP A 37 2.02 8.97 -1.54
CA ASP A 37 3.48 8.91 -1.66
C ASP A 37 4.18 8.69 -0.30
N SER A 38 5.32 8.00 -0.34
CA SER A 38 6.21 7.75 0.79
C SER A 38 7.39 8.72 0.73
N ASN A 39 7.14 10.03 0.88
CA ASN A 39 8.14 11.08 0.70
C ASN A 39 8.91 10.90 -0.62
N ASP A 40 8.17 10.74 -1.72
CA ASP A 40 8.67 10.55 -3.08
C ASP A 40 9.51 9.28 -3.34
N VAL A 41 9.68 8.35 -2.40
CA VAL A 41 10.40 7.09 -2.66
C VAL A 41 9.51 6.06 -3.34
N TYR A 42 8.29 5.92 -2.84
CA TYR A 42 7.27 5.01 -3.36
C TYR A 42 6.00 5.79 -3.61
N VAL A 43 5.25 5.43 -4.65
CA VAL A 43 3.94 6.00 -4.92
C VAL A 43 2.93 4.92 -5.29
N ILE A 44 1.72 5.08 -4.78
CA ILE A 44 0.54 4.34 -5.24
C ILE A 44 -0.18 5.24 -6.22
N ALA A 45 -0.31 4.79 -7.48
CA ALA A 45 -0.97 5.55 -8.52
C ALA A 45 -2.13 4.78 -9.13
N LEU A 46 -3.18 5.52 -9.51
CA LEU A 46 -4.29 5.00 -10.29
C LEU A 46 -3.82 4.73 -11.73
N THR A 47 -4.01 3.49 -12.19
CA THR A 47 -3.55 3.04 -13.52
C THR A 47 -4.68 2.85 -14.51
N ASN A 48 -5.86 2.44 -14.06
CA ASN A 48 -7.05 2.40 -14.91
C ASN A 48 -8.33 2.67 -14.10
N ARG A 49 -9.35 3.21 -14.78
CA ARG A 49 -10.73 3.30 -14.32
C ARG A 49 -11.63 2.72 -15.41
N ASP A 50 -11.72 1.39 -15.42
CA ASP A 50 -12.77 0.69 -16.17
C ASP A 50 -14.02 0.63 -15.27
N GLU A 51 -14.59 -0.56 -15.03
CA GLU A 51 -15.68 -0.75 -14.07
C GLU A 51 -15.23 -0.63 -12.60
N ILE A 52 -13.96 -0.95 -12.33
CA ILE A 52 -13.31 -0.83 -11.03
C ILE A 52 -11.99 -0.07 -11.17
N SER A 53 -11.63 0.72 -10.15
CA SER A 53 -10.34 1.39 -10.09
C SER A 53 -9.22 0.36 -9.99
N HIS A 54 -8.13 0.55 -10.72
CA HIS A 54 -6.92 -0.25 -10.59
C HIS A 54 -5.78 0.64 -10.12
N TYR A 55 -5.00 0.12 -9.17
CA TYR A 55 -3.87 0.83 -8.58
C TYR A 55 -2.61 0.01 -8.71
N SER A 56 -1.48 0.68 -8.84
CA SER A 56 -0.17 0.04 -8.93
C SER A 56 0.83 0.75 -8.04
N MET A 57 1.81 -0.02 -7.56
CA MET A 57 2.96 0.50 -6.83
C MET A 57 4.07 0.89 -7.80
N TYR A 58 4.68 2.03 -7.55
CA TYR A 58 5.85 2.51 -8.26
C TYR A 58 6.94 2.93 -7.29
N LYS A 59 8.20 2.81 -7.70
CA LYS A 59 9.37 3.24 -6.93
C LYS A 59 10.18 4.26 -7.72
N LEU A 60 10.65 5.30 -7.04
CA LEU A 60 11.55 6.29 -7.61
C LEU A 60 12.86 5.61 -8.01
N LYS A 61 13.27 5.85 -9.24
CA LYS A 61 14.53 5.38 -9.81
C LYS A 61 15.57 6.50 -9.76
N GLU A 62 15.33 7.56 -10.52
CA GLU A 62 16.16 8.78 -10.58
C GLU A 62 15.28 9.97 -10.99
N TYR A 63 15.58 11.20 -10.55
CA TYR A 63 15.00 12.45 -11.09
C TYR A 63 13.49 12.44 -11.44
N ASP A 64 12.61 12.18 -10.46
CA ASP A 64 11.15 12.06 -10.65
C ASP A 64 10.70 10.99 -11.66
N GLU A 65 11.59 10.09 -12.06
CA GLU A 65 11.31 8.92 -12.89
C GLU A 65 11.03 7.72 -12.00
N TYR A 66 9.88 7.11 -12.22
CA TYR A 66 9.34 6.02 -11.43
C TYR A 66 9.24 4.75 -12.25
N GLU A 67 9.59 3.62 -11.65
CA GLU A 67 9.44 2.29 -12.23
C GLU A 67 8.23 1.59 -11.60
N LYS A 68 7.33 1.04 -12.42
CA LYS A 68 6.22 0.23 -11.92
C LYS A 68 6.76 -1.06 -11.33
N LEU A 69 6.38 -1.39 -10.08
CA LEU A 69 6.77 -2.63 -9.42
C LEU A 69 5.72 -3.73 -9.59
N TYR A 70 4.48 -3.45 -9.21
CA TYR A 70 3.39 -4.44 -9.25
C TYR A 70 2.01 -3.75 -9.25
N ASP A 71 0.99 -4.51 -9.61
CA ASP A 71 -0.41 -4.12 -9.47
C ASP A 71 -0.94 -4.53 -8.08
N LEU A 72 -1.65 -3.61 -7.42
CA LEU A 72 -2.28 -3.90 -6.14
C LEU A 72 -3.54 -4.75 -6.36
N PRO A 73 -3.81 -5.72 -5.46
CA PRO A 73 -5.02 -6.52 -5.58
C PRO A 73 -6.26 -5.65 -5.34
N VAL A 74 -7.35 -5.95 -6.05
CA VAL A 74 -8.64 -5.20 -5.97
C VAL A 74 -9.19 -5.13 -4.54
N SER A 75 -8.88 -6.12 -3.69
CA SER A 75 -9.21 -6.10 -2.26
C SER A 75 -8.63 -4.89 -1.50
N SER A 76 -7.63 -4.21 -2.06
CA SER A 76 -6.99 -3.01 -1.51
C SER A 76 -7.76 -1.72 -1.83
N ASN A 77 -8.62 -1.74 -2.85
CA ASN A 77 -9.19 -0.51 -3.43
C ASN A 77 -9.90 0.35 -2.41
N GLN A 78 -10.71 -0.25 -1.52
CA GLN A 78 -11.46 0.52 -0.54
C GLN A 78 -10.56 1.30 0.42
N ALA A 79 -9.45 0.71 0.87
CA ALA A 79 -8.49 1.42 1.70
C ALA A 79 -7.83 2.57 0.91
N ILE A 80 -7.47 2.33 -0.35
CA ILE A 80 -6.81 3.32 -1.20
C ILE A 80 -7.74 4.49 -1.54
N GLU A 81 -8.98 4.21 -1.94
CA GLU A 81 -10.00 5.22 -2.28
C GLU A 81 -10.36 6.10 -1.08
N ASN A 82 -10.38 5.53 0.13
CA ASN A 82 -10.61 6.27 1.37
C ASN A 82 -9.35 6.93 1.93
N HIS A 83 -8.21 6.87 1.22
CA HIS A 83 -6.91 7.40 1.66
C HIS A 83 -6.48 6.83 3.03
N HIS A 84 -6.87 5.59 3.30
CA HIS A 84 -6.52 4.86 4.52
C HIS A 84 -5.21 4.09 4.33
N ILE A 85 -4.18 4.83 3.96
CA ILE A 85 -2.83 4.35 3.66
C ILE A 85 -1.87 4.99 4.66
N LEU A 86 -1.01 4.18 5.29
CA LEU A 86 0.04 4.65 6.18
C LEU A 86 1.40 4.11 5.74
N TRP A 87 2.36 5.01 5.49
CA TRP A 87 3.72 4.63 5.12
C TRP A 87 4.62 4.42 6.34
N ASP A 88 5.53 3.45 6.21
CA ASP A 88 6.59 3.14 7.17
C ASP A 88 7.84 2.68 6.42
N ASN A 89 8.54 3.65 5.83
CA ASN A 89 9.74 3.44 5.01
C ASN A 89 9.48 2.52 3.80
N ASP A 90 9.99 1.30 3.86
CA ASP A 90 9.88 0.23 2.87
C ASP A 90 8.58 -0.60 3.01
N LYS A 91 7.67 -0.14 3.88
CA LYS A 91 6.39 -0.78 4.17
C LYS A 91 5.25 0.21 4.09
N PHE A 92 4.06 -0.31 3.86
CA PHE A 92 2.84 0.46 4.01
C PHE A 92 1.73 -0.40 4.61
N TYR A 93 0.77 0.26 5.24
CA TYR A 93 -0.40 -0.35 5.83
C TYR A 93 -1.66 0.14 5.12
N LEU A 94 -2.55 -0.78 4.81
CA LEU A 94 -3.91 -0.48 4.36
C LEU A 94 -4.85 -0.76 5.54
N ILE A 95 -5.57 0.26 5.99
CA ILE A 95 -6.33 0.23 7.25
C ILE A 95 -7.81 0.53 6.96
N TYR A 96 -8.57 -0.50 6.58
CA TYR A 96 -10.00 -0.36 6.27
C TYR A 96 -10.82 -1.43 7.00
N TYR A 97 -11.49 -2.34 6.29
CA TYR A 97 -12.16 -3.48 6.92
C TYR A 97 -11.18 -4.40 7.64
N ASN A 98 -10.04 -4.67 6.98
CA ASN A 98 -8.89 -5.35 7.55
C ASN A 98 -7.75 -4.35 7.72
N ILE A 99 -6.84 -4.65 8.64
CA ILE A 99 -5.57 -3.94 8.79
C ILE A 99 -4.47 -4.87 8.30
N ILE A 100 -3.81 -4.50 7.20
CA ILE A 100 -2.81 -5.34 6.53
C ILE A 100 -1.57 -4.49 6.26
N GLY A 101 -0.40 -5.03 6.59
CA GLY A 101 0.91 -4.45 6.29
C GLY A 101 1.58 -5.18 5.13
N TYR A 102 2.20 -4.42 4.23
CA TYR A 102 2.81 -4.94 3.00
C TYR A 102 4.26 -4.47 2.87
N ASN A 103 5.06 -5.28 2.18
CA ASN A 103 6.35 -4.86 1.66
C ASN A 103 6.14 -3.99 0.41
N ALA A 104 6.72 -2.79 0.37
CA ALA A 104 6.54 -1.85 -0.73
C ALA A 104 7.29 -2.23 -2.01
N ASP A 105 8.35 -3.04 -1.94
CA ASP A 105 9.09 -3.49 -3.10
C ASP A 105 8.42 -4.69 -3.80
N THR A 106 7.82 -5.60 -3.02
CA THR A 106 7.30 -6.87 -3.55
C THR A 106 5.77 -6.96 -3.59
N GLY A 107 5.07 -6.14 -2.80
CA GLY A 107 3.61 -6.24 -2.62
C GLY A 107 3.18 -7.43 -1.76
N GLU A 108 4.14 -8.16 -1.19
CA GLU A 108 3.85 -9.28 -0.29
C GLU A 108 3.26 -8.78 1.02
N GLU A 109 2.23 -9.48 1.47
CA GLU A 109 1.65 -9.28 2.79
C GLU A 109 2.65 -9.71 3.87
N LEU A 110 3.02 -8.77 4.74
CA LEU A 110 3.89 -9.02 5.89
C LEU A 110 3.09 -9.39 7.13
N TYR A 111 2.01 -8.64 7.37
CA TYR A 111 1.23 -8.72 8.60
C TYR A 111 -0.25 -8.55 8.28
N ARG A 112 -1.08 -9.23 9.05
CA ARG A 112 -2.53 -9.05 9.03
C ARG A 112 -3.04 -9.08 10.46
N ALA A 113 -3.76 -8.03 10.84
CA ALA A 113 -4.44 -8.01 12.12
C ALA A 113 -5.56 -9.05 12.11
N LYS A 114 -5.67 -9.83 13.19
CA LYS A 114 -6.79 -10.76 13.38
C LYS A 114 -8.11 -10.02 13.61
N ASP A 115 -8.00 -8.91 14.30
CA ASP A 115 -9.10 -8.03 14.67
C ASP A 115 -8.74 -6.58 14.30
N LYS A 116 -9.68 -5.66 14.43
CA LYS A 116 -9.44 -4.21 14.28
C LYS A 116 -9.80 -3.42 15.53
N ILE A 117 -10.37 -4.08 16.54
CA ILE A 117 -10.77 -3.48 17.81
C ILE A 117 -10.49 -4.49 18.94
N THR A 118 -10.24 -4.00 20.15
CA THR A 118 -10.19 -4.86 21.35
C THR A 118 -11.62 -5.11 21.83
N PRO A 119 -12.04 -6.34 22.14
CA PRO A 119 -13.38 -6.61 22.67
C PRO A 119 -13.61 -6.00 24.06
N THR A 120 -14.78 -5.40 24.26
CA THR A 120 -15.41 -4.99 25.52
C THR A 120 -16.92 -5.21 25.39
N ASP A 121 -17.69 -5.05 26.48
CA ASP A 121 -19.15 -5.23 26.45
C ASP A 121 -19.83 -4.33 25.39
N ASP A 122 -19.36 -3.09 25.25
CA ASP A 122 -19.85 -2.17 24.21
C ASP A 122 -19.31 -2.54 22.81
N ASP A 123 -18.14 -3.17 22.72
CA ASP A 123 -17.52 -3.56 21.43
C ASP A 123 -18.10 -4.85 20.86
N GLU A 124 -18.70 -5.74 21.66
CA GLU A 124 -19.45 -6.89 21.14
C GLU A 124 -20.60 -6.42 20.25
N ILE A 125 -21.27 -5.34 20.66
CA ILE A 125 -22.28 -4.64 19.86
C ILE A 125 -21.65 -3.99 18.61
N CYS A 126 -20.38 -3.58 18.66
CA CYS A 126 -19.68 -2.92 17.55
C CYS A 126 -19.03 -3.86 16.54
N ASN A 127 -18.63 -5.06 16.95
CA ASN A 127 -17.77 -5.96 16.16
C ASN A 127 -18.34 -6.31 14.78
N THR A 128 -19.66 -6.23 14.60
CA THR A 128 -20.35 -6.52 13.33
C THR A 128 -20.46 -5.32 12.39
N SER A 129 -20.26 -4.09 12.85
CA SER A 129 -20.44 -2.87 12.04
C SER A 129 -19.58 -1.71 12.54
N THR A 130 -18.30 -1.76 12.17
CA THR A 130 -17.32 -0.68 12.43
C THR A 130 -16.74 -0.12 11.14
N ASN A 131 -16.65 1.20 11.09
CA ASN A 131 -16.02 1.94 9.99
C ASN A 131 -14.78 2.66 10.52
N ILE A 132 -13.61 2.40 9.92
CA ILE A 132 -12.42 3.21 10.17
C ILE A 132 -12.71 4.63 9.70
N ARG A 133 -12.44 5.62 10.56
CA ARG A 133 -12.73 7.03 10.26
C ARG A 133 -11.46 7.76 9.85
N ARG A 134 -10.43 7.71 10.69
CA ARG A 134 -9.18 8.42 10.53
C ARG A 134 -8.02 7.57 11.02
N ILE A 135 -6.93 7.61 10.27
CA ILE A 135 -5.61 7.17 10.70
C ILE A 135 -4.86 8.42 11.13
N TYR A 136 -4.43 8.48 12.39
CA TYR A 136 -3.67 9.61 12.92
C TYR A 136 -2.19 9.53 12.54
N GLY A 137 -1.68 8.32 12.32
CA GLY A 137 -0.30 8.07 11.98
C GLY A 137 0.29 7.01 12.89
N LYS A 138 1.61 7.04 13.06
CA LYS A 138 2.32 6.12 13.96
C LYS A 138 3.41 6.82 14.72
N ASP A 139 3.81 6.20 15.82
CA ASP A 139 5.11 6.40 16.43
C ASP A 139 5.98 5.14 16.24
N ASN A 140 7.02 5.00 17.06
CA ASN A 140 7.91 3.83 17.00
C ASN A 140 7.27 2.55 17.56
N LYS A 141 6.14 2.65 18.27
CA LYS A 141 5.51 1.55 19.00
C LYS A 141 4.14 1.18 18.47
N TYR A 142 3.39 2.14 17.94
CA TYR A 142 1.98 1.97 17.61
C TYR A 142 1.55 2.78 16.39
N ILE A 143 0.56 2.25 15.69
CA ILE A 143 -0.28 2.92 14.70
C ILE A 143 -1.58 3.34 15.40
N TYR A 144 -2.00 4.57 15.22
CA TYR A 144 -3.15 5.17 15.90
C TYR A 144 -4.28 5.46 14.92
N TYR A 145 -5.50 5.07 15.28
CA TYR A 145 -6.69 5.29 14.46
C TYR A 145 -7.94 5.39 15.33
N ASN A 146 -9.01 5.93 14.75
CA ASN A 146 -10.35 5.85 15.34
C ASN A 146 -11.28 5.08 14.40
N TYR A 147 -12.34 4.57 15.01
CA TYR A 147 -13.41 3.90 14.31
C TYR A 147 -14.76 4.34 14.86
N TYR A 148 -15.75 4.36 13.99
CA TYR A 148 -17.13 4.62 14.33
C TYR A 148 -17.90 3.31 14.37
N CYS A 149 -18.56 3.07 15.49
CA CYS A 149 -19.45 1.94 15.66
C CYS A 149 -20.86 2.32 15.24
N VAL A 150 -21.37 1.67 14.20
CA VAL A 150 -22.67 2.02 13.62
C VAL A 150 -23.81 1.65 14.55
N ASN A 151 -23.69 0.53 15.26
CA ASN A 151 -24.77 -0.03 16.07
C ASN A 151 -25.10 0.80 17.32
N ASN A 152 -24.08 1.37 17.98
CA ASN A 152 -24.28 2.24 19.16
C ASN A 152 -24.02 3.73 18.89
N GLN A 153 -23.70 4.09 17.64
CA GLN A 153 -23.45 5.46 17.19
C GLN A 153 -22.33 6.20 17.94
N LYS A 154 -21.34 5.47 18.46
CA LYS A 154 -20.19 6.05 19.18
C LYS A 154 -18.90 5.96 18.38
N GLU A 155 -17.99 6.87 18.70
CA GLU A 155 -16.62 6.88 18.20
C GLU A 155 -15.68 6.31 19.27
N TYR A 156 -14.74 5.48 18.82
CA TYR A 156 -13.75 4.84 19.67
C TYR A 156 -12.36 5.03 19.06
N TYR A 157 -11.36 4.95 19.93
CA TYR A 157 -9.95 5.16 19.59
C TYR A 157 -9.18 3.89 19.91
N ALA A 158 -8.28 3.51 19.01
CA ALA A 158 -7.45 2.34 19.16
C ALA A 158 -6.03 2.61 18.70
N ARG A 159 -5.11 1.82 19.24
CA ARG A 159 -3.75 1.70 18.74
C ARG A 159 -3.42 0.24 18.48
N ILE A 160 -2.59 -0.01 17.48
CA ILE A 160 -2.11 -1.34 17.13
C ILE A 160 -0.60 -1.34 16.97
N THR A 161 0.09 -2.40 17.41
CA THR A 161 1.53 -2.53 17.16
C THR A 161 1.82 -2.64 15.66
N PRO A 162 2.99 -2.16 15.16
CA PRO A 162 3.34 -2.24 13.74
C PRO A 162 3.35 -3.66 13.14
N ASP A 163 3.59 -4.68 13.96
CA ASP A 163 3.47 -6.09 13.54
C ASP A 163 2.03 -6.62 13.50
N LEU A 164 1.06 -5.73 13.78
CA LEU A 164 -0.39 -5.94 13.76
C LEU A 164 -0.91 -7.02 14.72
N LYS A 165 -0.16 -7.36 15.77
CA LYS A 165 -0.54 -8.43 16.71
C LYS A 165 -1.35 -7.96 17.91
N ASN A 166 -1.03 -6.78 18.43
CA ASN A 166 -1.63 -6.30 19.68
C ASN A 166 -2.42 -5.03 19.42
N ILE A 167 -3.72 -5.09 19.69
CA ILE A 167 -4.64 -3.97 19.57
C ILE A 167 -5.10 -3.59 20.97
N GLU A 168 -5.07 -2.30 21.24
CA GLU A 168 -5.52 -1.73 22.50
C GLU A 168 -6.50 -0.60 22.22
N LYS A 169 -7.64 -0.65 22.88
CA LYS A 169 -8.53 0.50 23.03
C LYS A 169 -7.83 1.56 23.87
N ILE A 170 -7.95 2.81 23.46
CA ILE A 170 -7.34 3.97 24.12
C ILE A 170 -8.33 5.10 24.21
N GLU A 171 -8.00 6.11 25.00
CA GLU A 171 -8.69 7.40 24.97
C GLU A 171 -8.06 8.31 23.90
N LYS A 172 -8.82 9.30 23.43
CA LYS A 172 -8.30 10.27 22.45
C LYS A 172 -7.04 10.99 22.95
N SER A 173 -6.95 11.23 24.26
CA SER A 173 -5.81 11.87 24.92
C SER A 173 -4.51 11.07 24.83
N ASP A 174 -4.59 9.76 24.56
CA ASP A 174 -3.42 8.89 24.45
C ASP A 174 -2.76 8.97 23.06
N ILE A 175 -3.40 9.64 22.09
CA ILE A 175 -2.83 9.87 20.77
C ILE A 175 -1.74 10.95 20.89
N PRO A 176 -0.50 10.68 20.42
CA PRO A 176 0.56 11.67 20.40
C PRO A 176 0.12 12.96 19.73
N SER A 177 0.31 14.09 20.41
CA SER A 177 -0.17 15.40 19.97
C SER A 177 0.32 15.79 18.57
N ASN A 178 1.52 15.36 18.18
CA ASN A 178 2.11 15.59 16.86
C ASN A 178 1.39 14.83 15.72
N LEU A 179 0.51 13.89 16.03
CA LEU A 179 -0.27 13.09 15.08
C LEU A 179 -1.72 13.57 14.91
N ILE A 180 -2.15 14.59 15.67
CA ILE A 180 -3.56 15.03 15.71
C ILE A 180 -3.91 16.04 14.59
N ASN A 181 -2.90 16.51 13.83
CA ASN A 181 -3.04 17.49 12.74
C ASN A 181 -4.03 17.04 11.67
#